data_AF-A0A815ST49-F1
#
_entry.id   AF-A0A815ST49-F1
#
_cell.length_a   1.000
_cell.length_b   1.000
_cell.length_c   1.000
_cell.angle_alpha   90.00
_cell.angle_beta   90.00
_cell.angle_gamma   90.00
#
_symmetry.space_group_name_H-M   'P 1'
#
loop_
_entity.id
_entity.type
_entity.pdbx_description
1 polymer ?
#
loop_
_entity_poly.entity_id
_entity_poly.type
_entity_poly.pdbx_seq_one_letter_code
_entity_poly.pdbx_strand_id
1 'polypeptide(L)'
;QWDTIRKADVIQFFKEKQLIGRNNCTNGCRTTYLHDIIRLNELNFDNIHLTSETGVLNQLNLQCISFDQVSMSNGEFSFVNLNGVSFDRARLDTVKFDGSSLVCASFIGANLTGAHFSNSDLSGAKMTEDQIKQAYFHNVTMPNGKKSEATSSATPKKPMTQTTTIIKTEMPTATSSSSSTTPSLITSSSISTTSLITTARTISIEATSSSTAAITASSSPEATLSTAVAESWTATSAKTTSIACNSTFRNQNTYAVGVTPFSVAVVDVNNDNKPDIVTANAYSNTISVLLNTGNGTFSPQTNYSVDTSPELVAIADVNSDNKLDIAVANWKGNTVSVLLNADNGTFSSQTTYAVGKGPLSVAVVDVNSDKKPDIVTANRDSNTASVLLNIGNGTFSPQTTYAVGVNPVSVAVADVNNDNKPDIVTANWSSNSSSILLNVGNGTFFLQVTYSVGDHPRSIAVADVNSDNQPDIVTANEWEKTISVLLNTGNGTFSPQTTYEVGPYPLSAAVADVNSDNKPDIVTANQGSNTVSVLLQC
;
A
#
# COMPACT_ATOMS: atom_id res chain seq x y z
N GLN A 1 -34.62 -17.09 30.88
CA GLN A 1 -34.15 -18.19 31.76
C GLN A 1 -33.59 -19.29 30.88
N TRP A 2 -32.33 -19.14 30.47
CA TRP A 2 -31.58 -20.19 29.80
C TRP A 2 -30.27 -20.27 30.58
N ASP A 3 -30.22 -21.18 31.55
CA ASP A 3 -29.07 -21.27 32.48
C ASP A 3 -27.83 -21.87 31.80
N THR A 4 -27.95 -22.41 30.58
CA THR A 4 -26.82 -22.89 29.77
C THR A 4 -27.21 -22.92 28.28
N ILE A 5 -26.46 -22.25 27.40
CA ILE A 5 -26.69 -22.29 25.95
C ILE A 5 -25.58 -23.13 25.30
N ARG A 6 -25.95 -24.10 24.47
CA ARG A 6 -24.96 -24.92 23.74
C ARG A 6 -24.47 -24.18 22.50
N LYS A 7 -23.19 -24.36 22.16
CA LYS A 7 -22.49 -23.75 21.00
C LYS A 7 -23.30 -23.80 19.69
N ALA A 8 -23.93 -24.93 19.40
CA ALA A 8 -24.72 -25.11 18.19
C ALA A 8 -25.92 -24.16 18.14
N ASP A 9 -26.54 -23.86 19.29
CA ASP A 9 -27.74 -23.03 19.38
C ASP A 9 -27.39 -21.55 19.18
N VAL A 10 -26.22 -21.10 19.65
CA VAL A 10 -25.69 -19.74 19.39
C VAL A 10 -25.32 -19.56 17.92
N ILE A 11 -24.57 -20.50 17.35
CA ILE A 11 -24.19 -20.46 15.93
C ILE A 11 -25.42 -20.56 15.04
N GLN A 12 -26.41 -21.39 15.42
CA GLN A 12 -27.67 -21.52 14.71
C GLN A 12 -28.49 -20.23 14.79
N PHE A 13 -28.55 -19.57 15.95
CA PHE A 13 -29.20 -18.26 16.10
C PHE A 13 -28.56 -17.21 15.17
N PHE A 14 -27.23 -17.13 15.14
CA PHE A 14 -26.53 -16.21 14.24
C PHE A 14 -26.68 -16.59 12.76
N LYS A 15 -26.79 -17.88 12.41
CA LYS A 15 -27.12 -18.34 11.05
C LYS A 15 -28.56 -18.03 10.64
N GLU A 16 -29.52 -18.25 11.53
CA GLU A 16 -30.96 -17.97 11.32
C GLU A 16 -31.24 -16.49 11.17
N LYS A 17 -30.45 -15.64 11.84
CA LYS A 17 -30.47 -14.17 11.67
C LYS A 17 -29.58 -13.68 10.52
N GLN A 18 -29.05 -14.57 9.69
CA GLN A 18 -28.18 -14.27 8.54
C GLN A 18 -26.91 -13.47 8.88
N LEU A 19 -26.39 -13.63 10.10
CA LEU A 19 -25.11 -13.04 10.54
C LEU A 19 -23.92 -14.01 10.34
N ILE A 20 -24.19 -15.26 9.95
CA ILE A 20 -23.17 -16.21 9.48
C ILE A 20 -23.72 -16.85 8.21
N GLY A 21 -23.27 -16.37 7.05
CA GLY A 21 -23.74 -16.85 5.76
C GLY A 21 -23.23 -18.27 5.44
N ARG A 22 -24.16 -19.22 5.24
CA ARG A 22 -24.01 -20.23 4.18
C ARG A 22 -25.16 -20.10 3.20
N ASN A 23 -24.80 -19.84 1.96
CA ASN A 23 -25.63 -20.00 0.78
C ASN A 23 -26.28 -21.38 0.74
N ASN A 24 -27.58 -21.43 0.42
CA ASN A 24 -28.08 -22.25 -0.67
C ASN A 24 -29.53 -21.93 -1.05
N CYS A 25 -29.70 -21.78 -2.37
CA CYS A 25 -30.86 -22.19 -3.17
C CYS A 25 -32.10 -21.29 -3.31
N THR A 26 -32.21 -20.76 -4.54
CA THR A 26 -33.28 -21.02 -5.51
C THR A 26 -34.74 -20.86 -5.04
N ASN A 27 -35.33 -19.70 -5.32
CA ASN A 27 -36.41 -19.52 -6.29
C ASN A 27 -37.02 -18.13 -6.10
N GLY A 28 -37.23 -17.44 -7.22
CA GLY A 28 -37.56 -16.02 -7.24
C GLY A 28 -38.81 -15.65 -6.47
N CYS A 29 -38.68 -14.63 -5.62
CA CYS A 29 -39.60 -13.50 -5.55
C CYS A 29 -38.92 -12.29 -4.89
N ARG A 30 -38.63 -11.29 -5.73
CA ARG A 30 -38.55 -9.83 -5.52
C ARG A 30 -38.10 -9.31 -4.15
N THR A 31 -36.82 -8.96 -4.10
CA THR A 31 -36.26 -7.94 -3.21
C THR A 31 -36.85 -6.56 -3.54
N THR A 32 -37.68 -6.06 -2.65
CA THR A 32 -37.92 -4.62 -2.51
C THR A 32 -37.22 -4.23 -1.22
N TYR A 33 -36.19 -3.41 -1.32
CA TYR A 33 -35.50 -2.83 -0.18
C TYR A 33 -36.52 -2.00 0.62
N LEU A 34 -36.69 -2.32 1.90
CA LEU A 34 -37.29 -1.41 2.86
C LEU A 34 -36.36 -1.30 4.06
N HIS A 35 -35.96 -0.07 4.35
CA HIS A 35 -35.38 0.35 5.60
C HIS A 35 -36.13 -0.25 6.78
N ASP A 36 -35.47 -1.10 7.57
CA ASP A 36 -35.65 -1.11 9.01
C ASP A 36 -34.40 -1.70 9.67
N ILE A 37 -33.84 -0.87 10.54
CA ILE A 37 -32.64 -1.08 11.33
C ILE A 37 -32.95 -2.16 12.37
N ILE A 38 -32.36 -3.36 12.27
CA ILE A 38 -32.12 -4.15 13.49
C ILE A 38 -30.85 -3.57 14.11
N ARG A 39 -31.02 -2.69 15.10
CA ARG A 39 -29.90 -2.30 15.97
C ARG A 39 -29.50 -3.56 16.73
N LEU A 40 -28.32 -4.10 16.46
CA LEU A 40 -27.72 -5.16 17.28
C LEU A 40 -27.27 -4.65 18.67
N ASN A 41 -27.37 -3.34 18.90
CA ASN A 41 -27.02 -2.62 20.13
C ASN A 41 -27.87 -2.99 21.36
N GLU A 42 -28.70 -4.04 21.28
CA GLU A 42 -29.61 -4.49 22.35
C GLU A 42 -29.57 -6.02 22.57
N LEU A 43 -28.56 -6.73 22.05
CA LEU A 43 -28.35 -8.13 22.42
C LEU A 43 -27.69 -8.21 23.81
N ASN A 44 -28.43 -8.75 24.77
CA ASN A 44 -28.00 -8.96 26.15
C ASN A 44 -27.77 -10.46 26.38
N PHE A 45 -26.51 -10.85 26.60
CA PHE A 45 -26.12 -12.22 26.93
C PHE A 45 -25.91 -12.42 28.44
N ASP A 46 -26.44 -11.53 29.27
CA ASP A 46 -26.14 -11.50 30.69
C ASP A 46 -26.57 -12.80 31.40
N ASN A 47 -25.71 -13.27 32.32
CA ASN A 47 -25.90 -14.49 33.11
C ASN A 47 -25.82 -15.83 32.32
N ILE A 48 -25.23 -15.84 31.13
CA ILE A 48 -25.04 -17.08 30.36
C ILE A 48 -23.72 -17.78 30.74
N HIS A 49 -23.77 -19.10 30.94
CA HIS A 49 -22.59 -19.94 31.11
C HIS A 49 -22.25 -20.63 29.77
N LEU A 50 -21.12 -20.26 29.17
CA LEU A 50 -20.57 -20.96 28.00
C LEU A 50 -19.51 -21.96 28.47
N THR A 51 -19.80 -23.25 28.40
CA THR A 51 -18.83 -24.30 28.76
C THR A 51 -17.93 -24.61 27.57
N SER A 52 -16.61 -24.54 27.79
CA SER A 52 -15.54 -24.62 26.80
C SER A 52 -15.24 -26.05 26.34
N GLU A 53 -15.18 -26.26 25.03
CA GLU A 53 -13.98 -26.80 24.36
C GLU A 53 -13.83 -26.01 23.04
N THR A 54 -13.07 -24.90 23.09
CA THR A 54 -12.79 -23.97 21.97
C THR A 54 -14.02 -23.25 21.38
N GLY A 55 -14.41 -22.16 22.04
CA GLY A 55 -15.30 -21.14 21.49
C GLY A 55 -14.46 -20.08 20.77
N VAL A 56 -14.31 -20.24 19.45
CA VAL A 56 -13.62 -19.29 18.58
C VAL A 56 -14.68 -18.36 17.99
N LEU A 57 -14.68 -17.09 18.40
CA LEU A 57 -15.56 -16.03 17.86
C LEU A 57 -14.77 -15.02 17.02
N ASN A 58 -13.70 -15.48 16.38
CA ASN A 58 -12.81 -14.66 15.57
C ASN A 58 -13.56 -14.04 14.38
N GLN A 59 -13.18 -12.82 13.98
CA GLN A 59 -13.71 -12.11 12.80
C GLN A 59 -15.19 -11.69 12.86
N LEU A 60 -15.80 -11.60 14.05
CA LEU A 60 -17.15 -11.06 14.21
C LEU A 60 -17.13 -9.54 14.48
N ASN A 61 -18.18 -8.84 14.04
CA ASN A 61 -18.47 -7.48 14.47
C ASN A 61 -19.54 -7.55 15.59
N LEU A 62 -19.11 -7.30 16.83
CA LEU A 62 -19.93 -7.44 18.04
C LEU A 62 -20.04 -6.12 18.81
N GLN A 63 -19.92 -4.98 18.13
CA GLN A 63 -19.97 -3.66 18.75
C GLN A 63 -21.24 -3.44 19.60
N CYS A 64 -21.07 -2.77 20.75
CA CYS A 64 -22.16 -2.35 21.64
C CYS A 64 -23.04 -3.48 22.21
N ILE A 65 -22.48 -4.68 22.40
CA ILE A 65 -23.15 -5.83 23.02
C ILE A 65 -22.86 -5.90 24.53
N SER A 66 -23.75 -6.50 25.34
CA SER A 66 -23.51 -6.79 26.76
C SER A 66 -23.25 -8.28 26.98
N PHE A 67 -22.13 -8.57 27.64
CA PHE A 67 -21.70 -9.88 28.16
C PHE A 67 -21.54 -9.84 29.68
N ASP A 68 -22.35 -9.04 30.38
CA ASP A 68 -22.19 -8.87 31.82
C ASP A 68 -22.49 -10.18 32.57
N GLN A 69 -21.68 -10.51 33.57
CA GLN A 69 -21.84 -11.74 34.39
C GLN A 69 -21.75 -13.05 33.60
N VAL A 70 -21.22 -13.02 32.38
CA VAL A 70 -21.02 -14.21 31.55
C VAL A 70 -19.77 -14.96 31.97
N SER A 71 -19.80 -16.30 31.95
CA SER A 71 -18.62 -17.14 32.21
C SER A 71 -18.08 -17.76 30.92
N MET A 72 -16.86 -17.39 30.51
CA MET A 72 -16.19 -17.85 29.27
C MET A 72 -14.68 -18.11 29.43
N SER A 73 -14.26 -18.75 30.52
CA SER A 73 -12.84 -19.08 30.74
C SER A 73 -12.23 -19.82 29.54
N ASN A 74 -11.01 -19.47 29.12
CA ASN A 74 -10.32 -19.97 27.91
C ASN A 74 -11.01 -19.66 26.56
N GLY A 75 -11.86 -18.62 26.48
CA GLY A 75 -12.43 -18.16 25.20
C GLY A 75 -11.40 -17.51 24.26
N GLU A 76 -11.69 -17.51 22.95
CA GLU A 76 -10.85 -16.85 21.94
C GLU A 76 -11.67 -15.82 21.15
N PHE A 77 -11.32 -14.55 21.35
CA PHE A 77 -11.84 -13.35 20.70
C PHE A 77 -10.70 -12.63 19.98
N SER A 78 -9.94 -13.35 19.18
CA SER A 78 -8.82 -12.77 18.44
C SER A 78 -9.33 -12.11 17.14
N PHE A 79 -8.84 -10.91 16.82
CA PHE A 79 -9.22 -10.15 15.61
C PHE A 79 -10.74 -9.87 15.49
N VAL A 80 -11.36 -9.45 16.59
CA VAL A 80 -12.81 -9.15 16.70
C VAL A 80 -13.01 -7.66 16.96
N ASN A 81 -14.10 -7.09 16.43
CA ASN A 81 -14.51 -5.73 16.75
C ASN A 81 -15.49 -5.75 17.94
N LEU A 82 -15.00 -5.33 19.11
CA LEU A 82 -15.66 -5.32 20.42
C LEU A 82 -15.80 -3.90 20.99
N ASN A 83 -15.85 -2.88 20.12
CA ASN A 83 -15.95 -1.50 20.58
C ASN A 83 -17.27 -1.26 21.32
N GLY A 84 -17.19 -0.59 22.47
CA GLY A 84 -18.32 -0.27 23.33
C GLY A 84 -18.99 -1.47 24.00
N VAL A 85 -18.38 -2.66 23.94
CA VAL A 85 -18.92 -3.88 24.58
C VAL A 85 -18.78 -3.81 26.09
N SER A 86 -19.80 -4.28 26.82
CA SER A 86 -19.74 -4.45 28.27
C SER A 86 -19.43 -5.89 28.64
N PHE A 87 -18.42 -6.09 29.48
CA PHE A 87 -18.01 -7.36 30.08
C PHE A 87 -18.06 -7.28 31.61
N ASP A 88 -18.91 -6.41 32.17
CA ASP A 88 -18.90 -6.11 33.59
C ASP A 88 -19.25 -7.36 34.40
N ARG A 89 -18.45 -7.66 35.42
CA ARG A 89 -18.57 -8.86 36.27
C ARG A 89 -18.47 -10.21 35.54
N ALA A 90 -17.99 -10.23 34.30
CA ALA A 90 -17.78 -11.48 33.55
C ALA A 90 -16.58 -12.29 34.09
N ARG A 91 -16.61 -13.61 33.91
CA ARG A 91 -15.45 -14.49 34.14
C ARG A 91 -14.72 -14.72 32.82
N LEU A 92 -13.60 -14.04 32.66
CA LEU A 92 -12.79 -13.99 31.45
C LEU A 92 -11.35 -14.43 31.73
N ASP A 93 -11.16 -15.32 32.71
CA ASP A 93 -9.85 -15.90 32.99
C ASP A 93 -9.33 -16.63 31.76
N THR A 94 -8.05 -16.41 31.44
CA THR A 94 -7.31 -16.99 30.30
C THR A 94 -7.92 -16.75 28.90
N VAL A 95 -8.84 -15.80 28.76
CA VAL A 95 -9.42 -15.42 27.46
C VAL A 95 -8.40 -14.67 26.61
N LYS A 96 -8.38 -14.96 25.31
CA LYS A 96 -7.54 -14.25 24.33
C LYS A 96 -8.34 -13.19 23.59
N PHE A 97 -7.86 -11.96 23.59
CA PHE A 97 -8.38 -10.80 22.85
C PHE A 97 -7.36 -10.28 21.84
N ASP A 98 -6.40 -11.11 21.44
CA ASP A 98 -5.24 -10.69 20.65
C ASP A 98 -5.69 -10.08 19.29
N GLY A 99 -5.18 -8.89 18.94
CA GLY A 99 -5.51 -8.20 17.69
C GLY A 99 -6.92 -7.60 17.62
N SER A 100 -7.66 -7.55 18.73
CA SER A 100 -9.04 -7.05 18.76
C SER A 100 -9.17 -5.56 19.09
N SER A 101 -10.23 -4.93 18.57
CA SER A 101 -10.59 -3.54 18.89
C SER A 101 -11.59 -3.54 20.04
N LEU A 102 -11.23 -2.91 21.16
CA LEU A 102 -11.96 -2.85 22.44
C LEU A 102 -12.13 -1.39 22.90
N VAL A 103 -12.20 -0.46 21.95
CA VAL A 103 -12.34 0.97 22.21
C VAL A 103 -13.63 1.21 22.99
N CYS A 104 -13.52 1.92 24.12
CA CYS A 104 -14.63 2.21 25.03
C CYS A 104 -15.34 0.98 25.63
N ALA A 105 -14.73 -0.21 25.59
CA ALA A 105 -15.29 -1.40 26.24
C ALA A 105 -15.29 -1.26 27.78
N SER A 106 -16.21 -1.92 28.48
CA SER A 106 -16.26 -1.94 29.95
C SER A 106 -15.90 -3.31 30.49
N PHE A 107 -15.05 -3.37 31.51
CA PHE A 107 -14.67 -4.60 32.19
C PHE A 107 -14.90 -4.52 33.70
N ILE A 108 -15.71 -3.59 34.20
CA ILE A 108 -15.79 -3.30 35.64
C ILE A 108 -16.23 -4.54 36.43
N GLY A 109 -15.36 -5.01 37.32
CA GLY A 109 -15.60 -6.19 38.15
C GLY A 109 -15.41 -7.54 37.44
N ALA A 110 -15.00 -7.56 36.16
CA ALA A 110 -14.64 -8.78 35.45
C ALA A 110 -13.37 -9.44 36.02
N ASN A 111 -13.31 -10.78 35.99
CA ASN A 111 -12.09 -11.53 36.27
C ASN A 111 -11.27 -11.69 35.00
N LEU A 112 -10.10 -11.04 34.93
CA LEU A 112 -9.20 -11.07 33.77
C LEU A 112 -7.89 -11.82 34.06
N THR A 113 -7.88 -12.68 35.08
CA THR A 113 -6.68 -13.42 35.46
C THR A 113 -6.14 -14.24 34.29
N GLY A 114 -4.95 -13.87 33.81
CA GLY A 114 -4.29 -14.51 32.69
C GLY A 114 -4.91 -14.24 31.32
N ALA A 115 -5.81 -13.25 31.18
CA ALA A 115 -6.33 -12.85 29.87
C ALA A 115 -5.23 -12.20 29.00
N HIS A 116 -5.29 -12.38 27.68
CA HIS A 116 -4.29 -11.88 26.72
C HIS A 116 -4.88 -10.76 25.85
N PHE A 117 -4.18 -9.64 25.72
CA PHE A 117 -4.59 -8.48 24.92
C PHE A 117 -3.53 -8.05 23.90
N SER A 118 -2.75 -8.98 23.36
CA SER A 118 -1.59 -8.65 22.52
C SER A 118 -2.03 -7.97 21.23
N ASN A 119 -1.39 -6.85 20.86
CA ASN A 119 -1.74 -6.06 19.66
C ASN A 119 -3.19 -5.54 19.62
N SER A 120 -3.84 -5.40 20.78
CA SER A 120 -5.23 -4.94 20.87
C SER A 120 -5.33 -3.43 21.14
N ASP A 121 -6.50 -2.83 20.87
CA ASP A 121 -6.79 -1.42 21.19
C ASP A 121 -7.84 -1.30 22.30
N LEU A 122 -7.43 -0.84 23.48
CA LEU A 122 -8.27 -0.59 24.65
C LEU A 122 -8.53 0.91 24.90
N SER A 123 -8.36 1.77 23.90
CA SER A 123 -8.54 3.22 24.04
C SER A 123 -9.89 3.57 24.68
N GLY A 124 -9.87 4.28 25.81
CA GLY A 124 -11.11 4.65 26.53
C GLY A 124 -11.84 3.51 27.25
N ALA A 125 -11.28 2.30 27.30
CA ALA A 125 -11.90 1.18 28.01
C ALA A 125 -11.93 1.38 29.53
N LYS A 126 -12.97 0.90 30.20
CA LYS A 126 -13.16 1.03 31.65
C LYS A 126 -12.63 -0.21 32.37
N MET A 127 -11.50 -0.10 33.03
CA MET A 127 -10.85 -1.16 33.80
C MET A 127 -10.25 -0.60 35.10
N THR A 128 -10.13 -1.43 36.14
CA THR A 128 -9.44 -1.04 37.38
C THR A 128 -7.94 -1.37 37.34
N GLU A 129 -7.14 -0.73 38.19
CA GLU A 129 -5.70 -1.04 38.26
C GLU A 129 -5.42 -2.51 38.62
N ASP A 130 -6.26 -3.12 39.45
CA ASP A 130 -6.10 -4.53 39.84
C ASP A 130 -6.39 -5.46 38.67
N GLN A 131 -7.32 -5.10 37.79
CA GLN A 131 -7.61 -5.84 36.56
C GLN A 131 -6.46 -5.76 35.56
N ILE A 132 -5.84 -4.59 35.44
CA ILE A 132 -4.64 -4.40 34.61
C ILE A 132 -3.47 -5.25 35.13
N LYS A 133 -3.34 -5.47 36.45
CA LYS A 133 -2.28 -6.33 37.01
C LYS A 133 -2.52 -7.83 36.79
N GLN A 134 -3.75 -8.22 36.45
CA GLN A 134 -4.15 -9.63 36.32
C GLN A 134 -4.05 -10.15 34.89
N ALA A 135 -3.94 -9.27 33.89
CA ALA A 135 -3.91 -9.62 32.46
C ALA A 135 -2.54 -9.39 31.81
N TYR A 136 -2.34 -9.97 30.63
CA TYR A 136 -1.15 -9.83 29.81
C TYR A 136 -1.37 -8.78 28.71
N PHE A 137 -0.46 -7.79 28.68
CA PHE A 137 -0.47 -6.72 27.69
C PHE A 137 0.86 -6.70 26.93
N HIS A 138 0.80 -6.87 25.62
CA HIS A 138 1.95 -6.74 24.73
C HIS A 138 1.57 -5.91 23.50
N ASN A 139 2.25 -4.77 23.28
CA ASN A 139 1.97 -3.85 22.18
C ASN A 139 0.48 -3.41 22.11
N VAL A 140 -0.08 -3.02 23.25
CA VAL A 140 -1.51 -2.68 23.40
C VAL A 140 -1.68 -1.17 23.53
N THR A 141 -2.71 -0.59 22.91
CA THR A 141 -3.10 0.79 23.25
C THR A 141 -3.95 0.76 24.52
N MET A 142 -3.44 1.30 25.62
CA MET A 142 -4.09 1.24 26.95
C MET A 142 -5.28 2.20 27.04
N PRO A 143 -6.16 2.06 28.06
CA PRO A 143 -7.30 2.96 28.31
C PRO A 143 -7.03 4.47 28.25
N ASN A 144 -5.82 4.89 28.62
CA ASN A 144 -5.38 6.29 28.59
C ASN A 144 -4.86 6.75 27.22
N GLY A 145 -4.96 5.91 26.18
CA GLY A 145 -4.48 6.18 24.82
C GLY A 145 -2.97 6.01 24.62
N LYS A 146 -2.23 5.54 25.64
CA LYS A 146 -0.78 5.30 25.53
C LYS A 146 -0.49 3.83 25.24
N LYS A 147 0.60 3.53 24.53
CA LYS A 147 1.06 2.15 24.33
C LYS A 147 1.50 1.52 25.66
N SER A 148 1.19 0.24 25.85
CA SER A 148 1.62 -0.56 26.99
C SER A 148 3.14 -0.64 27.02
N GLU A 149 3.77 -0.32 28.16
CA GLU A 149 5.18 -0.64 28.38
C GLU A 149 5.37 -2.17 28.35
N ALA A 150 6.46 -2.65 27.75
CA ALA A 150 6.71 -4.08 27.59
C ALA A 150 6.83 -4.76 28.97
N THR A 151 5.77 -5.42 29.43
CA THR A 151 5.81 -6.21 30.65
C THR A 151 6.08 -7.67 30.29
N SER A 152 7.32 -8.11 30.52
CA SER A 152 7.64 -9.55 30.49
C SER A 152 7.44 -10.15 31.88
N SER A 153 6.47 -11.06 31.99
CA SER A 153 6.33 -12.11 33.02
C SER A 153 5.83 -11.71 34.42
N ALA A 154 4.71 -12.33 34.80
CA ALA A 154 4.15 -12.33 36.14
C ALA A 154 4.91 -13.30 37.07
N THR A 155 5.60 -12.77 38.07
CA THR A 155 5.59 -13.36 39.42
C THR A 155 5.39 -12.23 40.44
N PRO A 156 4.66 -12.46 41.55
CA PRO A 156 4.24 -11.38 42.43
C PRO A 156 5.42 -10.87 43.26
N LYS A 157 5.94 -9.68 42.93
CA LYS A 157 6.90 -8.98 43.81
C LYS A 157 6.22 -7.87 44.61
N LYS A 158 6.26 -8.07 45.93
CA LYS A 158 5.98 -7.12 47.02
C LYS A 158 6.84 -5.84 46.89
N PRO A 159 6.42 -4.66 47.38
CA PRO A 159 6.92 -3.39 46.88
C PRO A 159 8.20 -2.95 47.60
N MET A 160 9.15 -2.36 46.87
CA MET A 160 10.25 -1.58 47.44
C MET A 160 10.61 -0.37 46.57
N THR A 161 10.31 0.80 47.14
CA THR A 161 11.17 1.99 47.32
C THR A 161 12.21 2.35 46.25
N GLN A 162 12.05 3.55 45.69
CA GLN A 162 13.03 4.28 44.86
C GLN A 162 14.37 4.47 45.58
N THR A 163 15.48 4.25 44.86
CA THR A 163 16.73 4.96 45.10
C THR A 163 17.43 5.20 43.77
N THR A 164 17.62 6.46 43.44
CA THR A 164 18.28 6.99 42.24
C THR A 164 19.79 6.74 42.29
N THR A 165 20.40 6.27 41.21
CA THR A 165 21.85 6.41 40.99
C THR A 165 22.12 6.68 39.51
N ILE A 166 22.80 7.80 39.26
CA ILE A 166 23.20 8.33 37.96
C ILE A 166 24.58 7.73 37.61
N ILE A 167 24.76 7.20 36.41
CA ILE A 167 26.09 6.92 35.84
C ILE A 167 26.17 7.58 34.46
N LYS A 168 27.05 8.59 34.37
CA LYS A 168 27.61 9.17 33.14
C LYS A 168 28.62 8.20 32.55
N THR A 169 28.70 8.11 31.23
CA THR A 169 29.86 7.55 30.52
C THR A 169 30.36 8.53 29.47
N GLU A 170 31.64 8.86 29.58
CA GLU A 170 32.44 9.73 28.72
C GLU A 170 32.93 8.98 27.46
N MET A 171 33.17 9.74 26.40
CA MET A 171 33.83 9.29 25.16
C MET A 171 35.37 9.32 25.31
N PRO A 172 36.13 8.39 24.70
CA PRO A 172 37.58 8.50 24.66
C PRO A 172 38.08 9.29 23.45
N THR A 173 38.93 10.27 23.74
CA THR A 173 39.83 11.00 22.83
C THR A 173 41.03 10.13 22.42
N ALA A 174 41.47 10.22 21.15
CA ALA A 174 42.75 9.68 20.70
C ALA A 174 43.66 10.81 20.19
N THR A 175 44.87 10.86 20.76
CA THR A 175 45.97 11.79 20.52
C THR A 175 46.89 11.33 19.38
N SER A 176 47.39 12.29 18.60
CA SER A 176 48.38 12.14 17.53
C SER A 176 49.82 11.93 18.04
N SER A 177 50.63 11.16 17.31
CA SER A 177 52.09 11.18 17.39
C SER A 177 52.71 11.29 15.98
N SER A 178 53.78 12.09 15.89
CA SER A 178 54.48 12.49 14.67
C SER A 178 55.81 11.73 14.48
N SER A 179 56.20 11.40 13.24
CA SER A 179 57.60 11.50 12.76
C SER A 179 57.76 11.32 11.23
N SER A 180 58.63 12.18 10.66
CA SER A 180 59.39 12.18 9.38
C SER A 180 59.41 10.91 8.49
N THR A 181 59.56 10.89 7.15
CA THR A 181 60.23 11.75 6.14
C THR A 181 59.97 11.19 4.71
N THR A 182 60.13 12.02 3.66
CA THR A 182 60.24 11.76 2.19
C THR A 182 58.96 11.66 1.34
N PRO A 183 58.90 12.35 0.16
CA PRO A 183 57.72 12.35 -0.72
C PRO A 183 57.83 11.28 -1.81
N SER A 184 56.84 10.39 -1.87
CA SER A 184 56.67 9.42 -2.96
C SER A 184 55.43 9.78 -3.77
N LEU A 185 55.57 9.87 -5.09
CA LEU A 185 54.46 10.05 -6.04
C LEU A 185 53.39 8.97 -5.80
N ILE A 186 52.16 9.39 -5.48
CA ILE A 186 50.98 8.53 -5.55
C ILE A 186 50.27 8.86 -6.86
N THR A 187 50.44 8.00 -7.85
CA THR A 187 49.53 7.90 -9.00
C THR A 187 48.26 7.20 -8.51
N SER A 188 47.14 7.93 -8.36
CA SER A 188 45.86 7.31 -8.09
C SER A 188 45.30 6.70 -9.38
N SER A 189 45.56 5.41 -9.55
CA SER A 189 44.82 4.49 -10.41
C SER A 189 43.38 4.31 -9.91
N SER A 190 42.43 4.45 -10.85
CA SER A 190 41.11 3.78 -10.90
C SER A 190 40.33 3.60 -9.59
N ILE A 191 39.39 4.51 -9.31
CA ILE A 191 38.25 4.21 -8.44
C ILE A 191 37.12 3.72 -9.34
N SER A 192 36.71 2.47 -9.09
CA SER A 192 35.55 1.79 -9.65
C SER A 192 34.27 2.58 -9.36
N THR A 193 33.47 2.86 -10.38
CA THR A 193 32.14 3.47 -10.24
C THR A 193 31.15 2.42 -9.74
N THR A 194 30.98 2.35 -8.43
CA THR A 194 29.79 1.76 -7.81
C THR A 194 28.89 2.89 -7.32
N SER A 195 27.62 2.78 -7.73
CA SER A 195 26.46 3.57 -7.32
C SER A 195 26.54 4.10 -5.89
N LEU A 196 26.35 5.43 -5.74
CA LEU A 196 25.85 6.15 -4.56
C LEU A 196 25.82 7.65 -4.93
N ILE A 197 24.69 8.13 -5.48
CA ILE A 197 24.40 9.56 -5.57
C ILE A 197 23.29 9.86 -4.57
N THR A 198 23.68 10.40 -3.41
CA THR A 198 22.92 11.35 -2.57
C THR A 198 23.72 11.56 -1.29
N THR A 199 24.72 12.41 -1.38
CA THR A 199 25.20 13.28 -0.30
C THR A 199 26.29 14.14 -0.89
N ALA A 200 26.14 15.46 -0.81
CA ALA A 200 27.18 16.40 -1.18
C ALA A 200 28.43 16.09 -0.34
N ARG A 201 29.43 15.44 -0.92
CA ARG A 201 30.74 15.31 -0.29
C ARG A 201 31.55 16.56 -0.59
N THR A 202 31.87 17.33 0.44
CA THR A 202 32.90 18.35 0.36
C THR A 202 34.26 17.65 0.25
N ILE A 203 34.86 17.62 -0.93
CA ILE A 203 36.26 17.22 -1.09
C ILE A 203 37.09 18.47 -0.79
N SER A 204 37.63 18.54 0.43
CA SER A 204 38.60 19.59 0.79
C SER A 204 39.98 19.10 0.37
N ILE A 205 40.57 19.76 -0.63
CA ILE A 205 41.98 19.56 -0.99
C ILE A 205 42.76 20.72 -0.37
N GLU A 206 43.50 20.46 0.71
CA GLU A 206 44.47 21.42 1.22
C GLU A 206 45.71 21.39 0.32
N ALA A 207 45.86 22.41 -0.52
CA ALA A 207 47.11 22.64 -1.22
C ALA A 207 48.15 23.17 -0.23
N THR A 208 48.98 22.28 0.31
CA THR A 208 50.22 22.69 0.99
C THR A 208 51.31 22.84 -0.06
N SER A 209 51.74 24.08 -0.24
CA SER A 209 52.80 24.56 -1.15
C SER A 209 52.39 24.88 -2.59
N SER A 210 52.92 26.03 -3.03
CA SER A 210 52.78 26.63 -4.35
C SER A 210 53.31 25.71 -5.44
N SER A 211 52.42 24.98 -6.10
CA SER A 211 52.69 24.44 -7.43
C SER A 211 51.44 24.58 -8.30
N THR A 212 51.63 25.14 -9.48
CA THR A 212 50.62 25.31 -10.51
C THR A 212 50.24 23.95 -11.09
N ALA A 213 49.13 23.37 -10.63
CA ALA A 213 48.49 22.25 -11.31
C ALA A 213 47.43 22.80 -12.28
N ALA A 214 47.64 22.61 -13.58
CA ALA A 214 46.62 22.87 -14.59
C ALA A 214 45.54 21.78 -14.48
N ILE A 215 44.30 22.17 -14.19
CA ILE A 215 43.15 21.29 -14.27
C ILE A 215 42.67 21.29 -15.73
N THR A 216 43.05 20.28 -16.50
CA THR A 216 42.41 20.03 -17.80
C THR A 216 41.14 19.23 -17.59
N ALA A 217 39.99 19.91 -17.62
CA ALA A 217 38.70 19.25 -17.78
C ALA A 217 38.54 18.86 -19.25
N SER A 218 38.46 17.56 -19.56
CA SER A 218 38.06 17.10 -20.89
C SER A 218 36.55 17.28 -21.04
N SER A 219 36.12 18.33 -21.75
CA SER A 219 34.73 18.50 -22.16
C SER A 219 34.48 17.84 -23.52
N SER A 220 33.41 17.04 -23.60
CA SER A 220 32.69 16.68 -24.84
C SER A 220 32.34 17.94 -25.65
N PRO A 221 32.31 17.89 -27.00
CA PRO A 221 32.48 19.06 -27.84
C PRO A 221 31.16 19.82 -28.04
N GLU A 222 30.72 20.60 -27.06
CA GLU A 222 29.63 21.57 -27.28
C GLU A 222 29.63 22.76 -26.31
N ALA A 223 30.81 23.18 -25.85
CA ALA A 223 30.98 24.45 -25.13
C ALA A 223 31.71 25.47 -26.02
N THR A 224 30.98 26.47 -26.50
CA THR A 224 31.54 27.63 -27.20
C THR A 224 32.35 28.48 -26.21
N LEU A 225 33.66 28.60 -26.47
CA LEU A 225 34.58 29.44 -25.70
C LEU A 225 34.35 30.92 -26.01
N SER A 226 33.86 31.71 -25.04
CA SER A 226 34.08 33.16 -25.06
C SER A 226 35.41 33.47 -24.37
N THR A 227 36.29 34.15 -25.09
CA THR A 227 37.63 34.59 -24.68
C THR A 227 37.63 35.29 -23.32
N ALA A 228 38.24 34.68 -22.30
CA ALA A 228 38.55 35.33 -21.04
C ALA A 228 39.93 36.01 -21.14
N VAL A 229 39.93 37.34 -21.00
CA VAL A 229 41.14 38.15 -20.82
C VAL A 229 41.80 37.75 -19.50
N ALA A 230 43.11 37.49 -19.53
CA ALA A 230 43.87 37.15 -18.33
C ALA A 230 44.04 38.39 -17.45
N GLU A 231 43.32 38.45 -16.34
CA GLU A 231 43.63 39.35 -15.23
C GLU A 231 44.17 38.52 -14.05
N SER A 232 45.28 38.96 -13.49
CA SER A 232 45.93 38.40 -12.31
C SER A 232 45.10 38.68 -11.06
N TRP A 233 44.68 37.64 -10.34
CA TRP A 233 43.97 37.76 -9.07
C TRP A 233 44.89 37.43 -7.88
N THR A 234 45.03 38.38 -6.96
CA THR A 234 45.49 38.13 -5.59
C THR A 234 44.38 37.42 -4.81
N ALA A 235 44.73 36.30 -4.17
CA ALA A 235 43.81 35.43 -3.45
C ALA A 235 43.21 36.12 -2.21
N THR A 236 42.00 36.65 -2.37
CA THR A 236 41.12 36.99 -1.26
C THR A 236 39.69 36.73 -1.71
N SER A 237 38.97 35.93 -0.92
CA SER A 237 37.64 35.34 -1.13
C SER A 237 37.57 34.12 -2.08
N ALA A 238 37.32 32.95 -1.48
CA ALA A 238 36.93 31.74 -2.19
C ALA A 238 35.59 32.02 -2.89
N LYS A 239 35.64 32.25 -4.19
CA LYS A 239 34.44 32.34 -5.01
C LYS A 239 33.96 30.91 -5.24
N THR A 240 33.00 30.48 -4.44
CA THR A 240 32.25 29.25 -4.69
C THR A 240 31.51 29.44 -6.02
N THR A 241 32.09 29.00 -7.12
CA THR A 241 31.30 28.72 -8.32
C THR A 241 30.53 27.45 -8.01
N SER A 242 29.39 27.60 -7.33
CA SER A 242 28.34 26.59 -7.43
C SER A 242 28.09 26.43 -8.92
N ILE A 243 28.32 25.23 -9.46
CA ILE A 243 27.67 24.84 -10.70
C ILE A 243 26.19 24.81 -10.31
N ALA A 244 25.52 25.94 -10.51
CA ALA A 244 24.09 25.97 -10.57
C ALA A 244 23.75 25.08 -11.77
N CYS A 245 23.40 23.83 -11.50
CA CYS A 245 22.53 23.11 -12.40
C CYS A 245 21.29 24.00 -12.45
N ASN A 246 21.15 24.83 -13.48
CA ASN A 246 19.89 25.49 -13.75
C ASN A 246 18.90 24.35 -13.92
N SER A 247 18.14 24.10 -12.86
CA SER A 247 17.17 23.03 -12.67
C SER A 247 15.93 23.30 -13.51
N THR A 248 16.15 23.50 -14.80
CA THR A 248 15.14 23.84 -15.77
C THR A 248 15.06 22.69 -16.76
N PHE A 249 13.85 22.27 -17.09
CA PHE A 249 13.61 21.29 -18.14
C PHE A 249 14.22 21.78 -19.46
N ARG A 250 14.85 20.88 -20.21
CA ARG A 250 15.19 21.14 -21.62
C ARG A 250 13.89 21.31 -22.41
N ASN A 251 13.96 21.90 -23.60
CA ASN A 251 12.82 21.95 -24.51
C ASN A 251 12.26 20.54 -24.76
N GLN A 252 10.94 20.43 -24.87
CA GLN A 252 10.28 19.15 -25.11
C GLN A 252 10.74 18.53 -26.43
N ASN A 253 10.98 17.22 -26.40
CA ASN A 253 11.15 16.40 -27.59
C ASN A 253 9.85 15.64 -27.84
N THR A 254 9.39 15.61 -29.10
CA THR A 254 8.18 14.89 -29.49
C THR A 254 8.56 13.59 -30.18
N TYR A 255 8.05 12.46 -29.68
CA TYR A 255 8.21 11.14 -30.28
C TYR A 255 6.87 10.66 -30.83
N ALA A 256 6.88 10.11 -32.03
CA ALA A 256 5.69 9.52 -32.62
C ALA A 256 5.37 8.20 -31.91
N VAL A 257 4.09 8.04 -31.54
CA VAL A 257 3.48 6.78 -31.09
C VAL A 257 2.28 6.45 -31.98
N GLY A 258 1.45 5.47 -31.62
CA GLY A 258 0.17 5.23 -32.30
C GLY A 258 -0.87 6.33 -32.07
N VAL A 259 -2.07 6.15 -32.62
CA VAL A 259 -3.15 7.15 -32.56
C VAL A 259 -3.94 6.99 -31.25
N THR A 260 -4.18 8.14 -30.59
CA THR A 260 -4.90 8.24 -29.31
C THR A 260 -4.24 7.39 -28.21
N PRO A 261 -3.03 7.74 -27.75
CA PRO A 261 -2.40 7.07 -26.61
C PRO A 261 -3.19 7.36 -25.32
N PHE A 262 -3.57 6.32 -24.58
CA PHE A 262 -4.34 6.42 -23.32
C PHE A 262 -3.49 6.16 -22.07
N SER A 263 -2.47 5.32 -22.18
CA SER A 263 -1.61 4.93 -21.06
C SER A 263 -0.15 4.96 -21.48
N VAL A 264 0.71 5.25 -20.51
CA VAL A 264 2.17 5.19 -20.61
C VAL A 264 2.72 4.39 -19.43
N ALA A 265 3.63 3.47 -19.70
CA ALA A 265 4.48 2.80 -18.72
C ALA A 265 5.94 3.18 -18.98
N VAL A 266 6.70 3.35 -17.90
CA VAL A 266 8.11 3.75 -17.93
C VAL A 266 8.93 2.70 -17.19
N VAL A 267 9.74 1.94 -17.92
CA VAL A 267 10.42 0.75 -17.39
C VAL A 267 11.52 0.31 -18.35
N ASP A 268 12.60 -0.25 -17.85
CA ASP A 268 13.65 -0.84 -18.68
C ASP A 268 13.17 -2.20 -19.22
N VAL A 269 12.88 -2.28 -20.52
CA VAL A 269 12.40 -3.52 -21.18
C VAL A 269 13.50 -4.28 -21.92
N ASN A 270 14.72 -3.76 -21.95
CA ASN A 270 15.85 -4.37 -22.65
C ASN A 270 17.07 -4.62 -21.73
N ASN A 271 16.90 -4.40 -20.44
CA ASN A 271 17.86 -4.65 -19.37
C ASN A 271 19.17 -3.85 -19.54
N ASP A 272 19.09 -2.65 -20.11
CA ASP A 272 20.25 -1.77 -20.31
C ASP A 272 20.42 -0.69 -19.22
N ASN A 273 19.63 -0.80 -18.15
CA ASN A 273 19.50 0.11 -17.01
C ASN A 273 19.01 1.51 -17.39
N LYS A 274 18.28 1.66 -18.50
CA LYS A 274 17.63 2.92 -18.88
C LYS A 274 16.13 2.68 -19.01
N PRO A 275 15.29 3.49 -18.35
CA PRO A 275 13.86 3.33 -18.48
C PRO A 275 13.40 3.66 -19.89
N ASP A 276 12.74 2.71 -20.54
CA ASP A 276 12.09 2.83 -21.82
C ASP A 276 10.63 3.28 -21.64
N ILE A 277 9.96 3.57 -22.76
CA ILE A 277 8.56 3.99 -22.77
C ILE A 277 7.72 2.94 -23.52
N VAL A 278 6.59 2.55 -22.92
CA VAL A 278 5.54 1.76 -23.57
C VAL A 278 4.22 2.53 -23.54
N THR A 279 3.54 2.68 -24.67
CA THR A 279 2.22 3.33 -24.73
C THR A 279 1.14 2.40 -25.26
N ALA A 280 -0.10 2.52 -24.75
CA ALA A 280 -1.30 1.90 -25.33
C ALA A 280 -2.03 2.89 -26.25
N ASN A 281 -2.19 2.53 -27.52
CA ASN A 281 -2.75 3.40 -28.56
C ASN A 281 -4.15 2.93 -28.97
N ALA A 282 -5.18 3.45 -28.30
CA ALA A 282 -6.54 2.92 -28.38
C ALA A 282 -7.11 2.88 -29.79
N TYR A 283 -6.87 3.92 -30.60
CA TYR A 283 -7.45 3.97 -31.94
C TYR A 283 -6.68 3.10 -32.95
N SER A 284 -5.37 2.95 -32.76
CA SER A 284 -4.53 2.12 -33.62
C SER A 284 -4.61 0.62 -33.31
N ASN A 285 -5.16 0.22 -32.16
CA ASN A 285 -5.10 -1.15 -31.65
C ASN A 285 -3.65 -1.67 -31.58
N THR A 286 -2.73 -0.81 -31.13
CA THR A 286 -1.32 -1.15 -30.95
C THR A 286 -0.82 -0.68 -29.59
N ILE A 287 0.28 -1.27 -29.14
CA ILE A 287 1.21 -0.60 -28.24
C ILE A 287 2.41 -0.07 -29.03
N SER A 288 3.06 0.98 -28.50
CA SER A 288 4.35 1.47 -29.00
C SER A 288 5.43 1.28 -27.94
N VAL A 289 6.58 0.75 -28.31
CA VAL A 289 7.77 0.63 -27.46
C VAL A 289 8.86 1.57 -27.99
N LEU A 290 9.39 2.42 -27.11
CA LEU A 290 10.42 3.41 -27.43
C LEU A 290 11.61 3.20 -26.51
N LEU A 291 12.72 2.72 -27.09
CA LEU A 291 13.92 2.40 -26.32
C LEU A 291 14.75 3.65 -26.02
N ASN A 292 15.15 3.82 -24.76
CA ASN A 292 15.92 4.94 -24.29
C ASN A 292 17.38 4.82 -24.70
N THR A 293 17.91 5.89 -25.32
CA THR A 293 19.30 5.90 -25.80
C THR A 293 20.30 6.35 -24.72
N GLY A 294 19.82 6.80 -23.56
CA GLY A 294 20.64 7.17 -22.40
C GLY A 294 21.08 8.63 -22.34
N ASN A 295 20.73 9.43 -23.34
CA ASN A 295 21.03 10.87 -23.38
C ASN A 295 19.77 11.74 -23.22
N GLY A 296 18.66 11.16 -22.76
CA GLY A 296 17.35 11.81 -22.71
C GLY A 296 16.60 11.80 -24.06
N THR A 297 17.01 10.93 -25.00
CA THR A 297 16.30 10.69 -26.26
C THR A 297 15.92 9.23 -26.46
N PHE A 298 14.90 8.98 -27.29
CA PHE A 298 14.38 7.64 -27.56
C PHE A 298 14.54 7.24 -29.02
N SER A 299 14.76 5.95 -29.26
CA SER A 299 14.74 5.35 -30.58
C SER A 299 13.33 5.45 -31.20
N PRO A 300 13.20 5.37 -32.54
CA PRO A 300 11.88 5.32 -33.18
C PRO A 300 11.01 4.21 -32.58
N GLN A 301 9.70 4.47 -32.46
CA GLN A 301 8.74 3.50 -31.95
C GLN A 301 8.78 2.17 -32.71
N THR A 302 8.71 1.07 -31.97
CA THR A 302 8.34 -0.24 -32.49
C THR A 302 6.90 -0.51 -32.08
N ASN A 303 6.03 -0.85 -33.03
CA ASN A 303 4.62 -1.10 -32.78
C ASN A 303 4.31 -2.58 -32.72
N TYR A 304 3.51 -2.97 -31.74
CA TYR A 304 2.96 -4.32 -31.62
C TYR A 304 1.45 -4.26 -31.65
N SER A 305 0.83 -5.06 -32.51
CA SER A 305 -0.62 -5.17 -32.57
C SER A 305 -1.16 -5.84 -31.31
N VAL A 306 -2.14 -5.20 -30.69
CA VAL A 306 -2.93 -5.75 -29.57
C VAL A 306 -4.39 -5.89 -29.99
N ASP A 307 -5.28 -6.27 -29.07
CA ASP A 307 -6.71 -6.35 -29.38
C ASP A 307 -7.35 -4.94 -29.36
N THR A 308 -8.66 -4.87 -29.44
CA THR A 308 -9.39 -3.66 -29.82
C THR A 308 -9.49 -2.67 -28.66
N SER A 309 -9.08 -1.42 -28.92
CA SER A 309 -9.12 -0.30 -27.97
C SER A 309 -8.30 -0.56 -26.69
N PRO A 310 -6.98 -0.72 -26.78
CA PRO A 310 -6.12 -0.87 -25.60
C PRO A 310 -6.15 0.40 -24.74
N GLU A 311 -6.32 0.23 -23.43
CA GLU A 311 -6.49 1.32 -22.46
C GLU A 311 -5.29 1.47 -21.52
N LEU A 312 -4.92 0.39 -20.82
CA LEU A 312 -3.88 0.41 -19.79
C LEU A 312 -2.85 -0.69 -20.03
N VAL A 313 -1.58 -0.33 -19.84
CA VAL A 313 -0.43 -1.22 -19.91
C VAL A 313 0.06 -1.54 -18.49
N ALA A 314 0.18 -2.82 -18.17
CA ALA A 314 0.89 -3.33 -17.00
C ALA A 314 2.14 -4.10 -17.43
N ILE A 315 3.19 -4.02 -16.61
CA ILE A 315 4.51 -4.59 -16.90
C ILE A 315 4.89 -5.52 -15.76
N ALA A 316 5.21 -6.77 -16.08
CA ALA A 316 5.67 -7.78 -15.12
C ALA A 316 6.26 -8.99 -15.84
N ASP A 317 7.11 -9.75 -15.19
CA ASP A 317 7.52 -11.08 -15.67
C ASP A 317 6.37 -12.08 -15.44
N VAL A 318 5.67 -12.47 -16.50
CA VAL A 318 4.51 -13.39 -16.40
C VAL A 318 4.85 -14.83 -16.77
N ASN A 319 6.08 -15.12 -17.18
CA ASN A 319 6.49 -16.47 -17.54
C ASN A 319 7.65 -17.01 -16.67
N SER A 320 8.08 -16.22 -15.68
CA SER A 320 9.16 -16.51 -14.75
C SER A 320 10.53 -16.67 -15.43
N ASP A 321 10.77 -15.95 -16.52
CA ASP A 321 12.05 -15.94 -17.23
C ASP A 321 12.97 -14.74 -16.86
N ASN A 322 12.54 -13.94 -15.89
CA ASN A 322 13.15 -12.69 -15.40
C ASN A 322 13.18 -11.55 -16.43
N LYS A 323 12.30 -11.58 -17.43
CA LYS A 323 12.14 -10.49 -18.40
C LYS A 323 10.79 -9.86 -18.19
N LEU A 324 10.75 -8.54 -18.26
CA LEU A 324 9.51 -7.81 -18.08
C LEU A 324 8.66 -7.93 -19.35
N ASP A 325 7.53 -8.62 -19.23
CA ASP A 325 6.51 -8.79 -20.25
C ASP A 325 5.46 -7.68 -20.17
N ILE A 326 4.56 -7.65 -21.16
CA ILE A 326 3.50 -6.65 -21.26
C ILE A 326 2.12 -7.31 -21.17
N ALA A 327 1.26 -6.80 -20.30
CA ALA A 327 -0.17 -7.09 -20.25
C ALA A 327 -0.98 -5.82 -20.57
N VAL A 328 -1.98 -5.92 -21.45
CA VAL A 328 -2.77 -4.77 -21.93
C VAL A 328 -4.25 -5.04 -21.79
N ALA A 329 -4.99 -4.17 -21.09
CA ALA A 329 -6.45 -4.22 -21.05
C ALA A 329 -7.04 -3.65 -22.35
N ASN A 330 -7.88 -4.44 -23.05
CA ASN A 330 -8.50 -4.03 -24.32
C ASN A 330 -10.00 -3.81 -24.13
N TRP A 331 -10.41 -2.54 -24.01
CA TRP A 331 -11.76 -2.16 -23.62
C TRP A 331 -12.83 -2.75 -24.53
N LYS A 332 -12.69 -2.61 -25.85
CA LYS A 332 -13.69 -3.12 -26.80
C LYS A 332 -13.51 -4.58 -27.13
N GLY A 333 -12.31 -5.12 -26.95
CA GLY A 333 -12.01 -6.54 -27.12
C GLY A 333 -12.63 -7.41 -26.02
N ASN A 334 -12.84 -6.87 -24.81
CA ASN A 334 -13.17 -7.64 -23.60
C ASN A 334 -12.09 -8.69 -23.29
N THR A 335 -10.84 -8.34 -23.56
CA THR A 335 -9.67 -9.20 -23.43
C THR A 335 -8.54 -8.48 -22.73
N VAL A 336 -7.58 -9.26 -22.21
CA VAL A 336 -6.23 -8.80 -21.93
C VAL A 336 -5.28 -9.42 -22.96
N SER A 337 -4.45 -8.60 -23.59
CA SER A 337 -3.36 -9.06 -24.47
C SER A 337 -2.08 -9.21 -23.66
N VAL A 338 -1.39 -10.34 -23.80
CA VAL A 338 -0.09 -10.62 -23.18
C VAL A 338 0.96 -10.77 -24.28
N LEU A 339 2.07 -10.04 -24.15
CA LEU A 339 3.20 -10.06 -25.08
C LEU A 339 4.48 -10.38 -24.31
N LEU A 340 5.13 -11.48 -24.67
CA LEU A 340 6.33 -11.96 -23.97
C LEU A 340 7.58 -11.29 -24.52
N ASN A 341 8.49 -10.91 -23.64
CA ASN A 341 9.70 -10.18 -23.98
C ASN A 341 10.86 -11.12 -24.34
N ALA A 342 11.63 -10.76 -25.36
CA ALA A 342 12.83 -11.46 -25.77
C ALA A 342 14.12 -10.96 -25.06
N ASP A 343 13.99 -10.04 -24.08
CA ASP A 343 15.09 -9.40 -23.29
C ASP A 343 15.92 -8.36 -24.04
N ASN A 344 15.46 -7.92 -25.20
CA ASN A 344 16.14 -6.92 -26.02
C ASN A 344 15.19 -5.80 -26.45
N GLY A 345 14.09 -5.61 -25.71
CA GLY A 345 13.02 -4.68 -26.04
C GLY A 345 12.16 -5.13 -27.21
N THR A 346 12.27 -6.39 -27.67
CA THR A 346 11.38 -6.97 -28.67
C THR A 346 10.41 -7.96 -28.05
N PHE A 347 9.15 -7.94 -28.51
CA PHE A 347 8.07 -8.71 -27.94
C PHE A 347 7.48 -9.72 -28.93
N SER A 348 6.95 -10.82 -28.41
CA SER A 348 6.19 -11.80 -29.19
C SER A 348 4.90 -11.20 -29.73
N SER A 349 4.27 -11.89 -30.68
CA SER A 349 2.86 -11.65 -30.99
C SER A 349 2.01 -11.82 -29.73
N GLN A 350 0.94 -11.03 -29.63
CA GLN A 350 0.01 -11.11 -28.51
C GLN A 350 -0.64 -12.49 -28.37
N THR A 351 -0.86 -12.90 -27.13
CA THR A 351 -1.86 -13.90 -26.77
C THR A 351 -2.98 -13.22 -26.00
N THR A 352 -4.23 -13.48 -26.37
CA THR A 352 -5.40 -12.81 -25.78
C THR A 352 -6.15 -13.73 -24.83
N TYR A 353 -6.55 -13.19 -23.66
CA TYR A 353 -7.37 -13.89 -22.68
C TYR A 353 -8.66 -13.13 -22.44
N ALA A 354 -9.79 -13.84 -22.44
CA ALA A 354 -11.09 -13.23 -22.17
C ALA A 354 -11.23 -12.80 -20.71
N VAL A 355 -11.68 -11.57 -20.49
CA VAL A 355 -11.99 -10.97 -19.17
C VAL A 355 -13.47 -10.53 -19.14
N GLY A 356 -13.88 -9.78 -18.11
CA GLY A 356 -15.20 -9.17 -18.06
C GLY A 356 -15.36 -8.11 -19.17
N LYS A 357 -16.55 -7.52 -19.26
CA LYS A 357 -16.83 -6.57 -20.34
C LYS A 357 -16.25 -5.21 -20.04
N GLY A 358 -15.59 -4.63 -21.02
CA GLY A 358 -15.01 -3.30 -20.93
C GLY A 358 -13.87 -3.17 -19.91
N PRO A 359 -12.79 -3.99 -19.98
CA PRO A 359 -11.65 -3.83 -19.10
C PRO A 359 -10.94 -2.49 -19.35
N LEU A 360 -10.82 -1.64 -18.32
CA LEU A 360 -10.10 -0.37 -18.41
C LEU A 360 -8.76 -0.38 -17.68
N SER A 361 -8.61 -1.24 -16.67
CA SER A 361 -7.43 -1.32 -15.84
C SER A 361 -7.00 -2.77 -15.68
N VAL A 362 -5.69 -2.98 -15.62
CA VAL A 362 -5.05 -4.28 -15.41
C VAL A 362 -3.93 -4.14 -14.38
N ALA A 363 -3.84 -5.11 -13.48
CA ALA A 363 -2.74 -5.30 -12.53
C ALA A 363 -2.18 -6.71 -12.69
N VAL A 364 -0.88 -6.87 -12.43
CA VAL A 364 -0.18 -8.15 -12.54
C VAL A 364 0.56 -8.43 -11.23
N VAL A 365 0.14 -9.50 -10.53
CA VAL A 365 0.53 -9.78 -9.14
C VAL A 365 0.15 -11.21 -8.76
N ASP A 366 0.97 -11.88 -7.97
CA ASP A 366 0.65 -13.21 -7.43
C ASP A 366 -0.44 -13.11 -6.37
N VAL A 367 -1.64 -13.61 -6.67
CA VAL A 367 -2.79 -13.61 -5.74
C VAL A 367 -3.05 -14.98 -5.11
N ASN A 368 -2.28 -16.01 -5.44
CA ASN A 368 -2.47 -17.36 -4.92
C ASN A 368 -1.23 -17.90 -4.17
N SER A 369 -0.20 -17.08 -4.01
CA SER A 369 1.07 -17.39 -3.34
C SER A 369 1.88 -18.52 -4.00
N ASP A 370 1.70 -18.74 -5.31
CA ASP A 370 2.46 -19.75 -6.07
C ASP A 370 3.73 -19.20 -6.76
N LYS A 371 4.01 -17.90 -6.56
CA LYS A 371 5.11 -17.10 -7.12
C LYS A 371 5.03 -16.87 -8.62
N LYS A 372 3.85 -17.02 -9.23
CA LYS A 372 3.59 -16.67 -10.62
C LYS A 372 2.63 -15.50 -10.65
N PRO A 373 3.02 -14.34 -11.21
CA PRO A 373 2.13 -13.20 -11.24
C PRO A 373 0.86 -13.49 -12.05
N ASP A 374 -0.29 -13.31 -11.41
CA ASP A 374 -1.62 -13.46 -11.99
C ASP A 374 -2.11 -12.13 -12.59
N ILE A 375 -3.17 -12.18 -13.40
CA ILE A 375 -3.78 -10.97 -13.98
C ILE A 375 -5.08 -10.63 -13.26
N VAL A 376 -5.21 -9.37 -12.84
CA VAL A 376 -6.45 -8.80 -12.29
C VAL A 376 -6.91 -7.63 -13.14
N THR A 377 -8.20 -7.54 -13.46
CA THR A 377 -8.76 -6.44 -14.26
C THR A 377 -9.98 -5.78 -13.62
N ALA A 378 -10.16 -4.48 -13.86
CA ALA A 378 -11.42 -3.77 -13.61
C ALA A 378 -12.25 -3.68 -14.90
N ASN A 379 -13.44 -4.30 -14.90
CA ASN A 379 -14.30 -4.42 -16.07
C ASN A 379 -15.50 -3.50 -15.94
N ARG A 380 -15.38 -2.31 -16.55
CA ARG A 380 -16.32 -1.21 -16.42
C ARG A 380 -17.74 -1.61 -16.80
N ASP A 381 -17.90 -2.27 -17.94
CA ASP A 381 -19.21 -2.46 -18.55
C ASP A 381 -19.95 -3.69 -17.98
N SER A 382 -19.27 -4.59 -17.27
CA SER A 382 -19.88 -5.71 -16.55
C SER A 382 -19.98 -5.53 -15.04
N ASN A 383 -19.43 -4.45 -14.46
CA ASN A 383 -19.37 -4.22 -13.00
C ASN A 383 -18.66 -5.35 -12.25
N THR A 384 -17.56 -5.86 -12.82
CA THR A 384 -16.79 -6.98 -12.24
C THR A 384 -15.31 -6.70 -12.19
N ALA A 385 -14.61 -7.32 -11.25
CA ALA A 385 -13.18 -7.61 -11.38
C ALA A 385 -12.98 -9.02 -11.95
N SER A 386 -12.03 -9.23 -12.85
CA SER A 386 -11.65 -10.58 -13.30
C SER A 386 -10.27 -10.95 -12.78
N VAL A 387 -10.10 -12.22 -12.39
CA VAL A 387 -8.83 -12.82 -11.95
C VAL A 387 -8.51 -13.98 -12.87
N LEU A 388 -7.31 -13.97 -13.43
CA LEU A 388 -6.78 -15.02 -14.31
C LEU A 388 -5.51 -15.57 -13.67
N LEU A 389 -5.58 -16.83 -13.22
CA LEU A 389 -4.45 -17.47 -12.55
C LEU A 389 -3.41 -17.96 -13.55
N ASN A 390 -2.16 -17.59 -13.34
CA ASN A 390 -1.04 -17.94 -14.19
C ASN A 390 -0.64 -19.41 -13.97
N ILE A 391 -0.42 -20.16 -15.06
CA ILE A 391 0.00 -21.56 -14.96
C ILE A 391 1.53 -21.74 -15.00
N GLY A 392 2.29 -20.67 -15.24
CA GLY A 392 3.74 -20.58 -15.03
C GLY A 392 4.60 -20.63 -16.28
N ASN A 393 4.02 -20.37 -17.45
CA ASN A 393 4.72 -20.31 -18.74
C ASN A 393 4.24 -19.15 -19.61
N GLY A 394 3.72 -18.08 -18.98
CA GLY A 394 3.10 -16.96 -19.68
C GLY A 394 1.68 -17.25 -20.16
N THR A 395 1.08 -18.36 -19.72
CA THR A 395 -0.34 -18.66 -20.01
C THR A 395 -1.20 -18.68 -18.75
N PHE A 396 -2.48 -18.42 -18.93
CA PHE A 396 -3.42 -18.17 -17.85
C PHE A 396 -4.65 -19.07 -17.92
N SER A 397 -5.15 -19.46 -16.77
CA SER A 397 -6.42 -20.16 -16.59
C SER A 397 -7.60 -19.27 -17.03
N PRO A 398 -8.76 -19.86 -17.36
CA PRO A 398 -9.97 -19.08 -17.60
C PRO A 398 -10.29 -18.14 -16.43
N GLN A 399 -10.83 -16.97 -16.76
CA GLN A 399 -11.17 -15.96 -15.76
C GLN A 399 -12.14 -16.48 -14.69
N THR A 400 -11.92 -16.04 -13.46
CA THR A 400 -12.95 -15.98 -12.42
C THR A 400 -13.37 -14.52 -12.25
N THR A 401 -14.67 -14.26 -12.10
CA THR A 401 -15.20 -12.89 -11.99
C THR A 401 -15.82 -12.67 -10.62
N TYR A 402 -15.62 -11.46 -10.09
CA TYR A 402 -16.17 -11.01 -8.82
C TYR A 402 -16.96 -9.73 -9.04
N ALA A 403 -18.17 -9.66 -8.49
CA ALA A 403 -18.97 -8.45 -8.56
C ALA A 403 -18.32 -7.35 -7.72
N VAL A 404 -18.15 -6.17 -8.32
CA VAL A 404 -17.66 -4.96 -7.64
C VAL A 404 -18.72 -3.85 -7.70
N GLY A 405 -18.36 -2.60 -7.43
CA GLY A 405 -19.28 -1.46 -7.61
C GLY A 405 -19.57 -1.18 -9.08
N VAL A 406 -20.33 -0.10 -9.34
CA VAL A 406 -20.81 0.21 -10.69
C VAL A 406 -19.74 0.97 -11.48
N ASN A 407 -19.48 0.52 -12.70
CA ASN A 407 -18.47 1.04 -13.62
C ASN A 407 -17.08 1.12 -12.97
N PRO A 408 -16.46 -0.01 -12.57
CA PRO A 408 -15.10 -0.01 -12.05
C PRO A 408 -14.12 0.44 -13.14
N VAL A 409 -13.32 1.46 -12.87
CA VAL A 409 -12.40 2.07 -13.86
C VAL A 409 -10.92 1.88 -13.52
N SER A 410 -10.61 1.56 -12.27
CA SER A 410 -9.25 1.35 -11.80
C SER A 410 -9.20 0.20 -10.80
N VAL A 411 -8.14 -0.59 -10.83
CA VAL A 411 -7.86 -1.66 -9.87
C VAL A 411 -6.44 -1.53 -9.33
N ALA A 412 -6.31 -1.68 -8.02
CA ALA A 412 -5.05 -1.88 -7.32
C ALA A 412 -5.10 -3.21 -6.58
N VAL A 413 -3.94 -3.80 -6.32
CA VAL A 413 -3.81 -5.06 -5.60
C VAL A 413 -2.72 -4.91 -4.55
N ALA A 414 -3.08 -5.13 -3.28
CA ALA A 414 -2.20 -4.98 -2.13
C ALA A 414 -2.79 -5.74 -0.94
N ASP A 415 -1.95 -6.21 -0.02
CA ASP A 415 -2.41 -6.81 1.23
C ASP A 415 -2.94 -5.69 2.15
N VAL A 416 -4.26 -5.54 2.26
CA VAL A 416 -4.88 -4.49 3.07
C VAL A 416 -5.30 -4.96 4.46
N ASN A 417 -5.06 -6.21 4.80
CA ASN A 417 -5.39 -6.76 6.13
C ASN A 417 -4.17 -7.36 6.86
N ASN A 418 -2.98 -7.19 6.30
CA ASN A 418 -1.70 -7.69 6.82
C ASN A 418 -1.65 -9.21 6.99
N ASP A 419 -2.35 -9.97 6.14
CA ASP A 419 -2.33 -11.44 6.16
C ASP A 419 -1.37 -12.08 5.14
N ASN A 420 -0.58 -11.24 4.46
CA ASN A 420 0.35 -11.53 3.37
C ASN A 420 -0.29 -12.10 2.11
N LYS A 421 -1.58 -11.82 1.88
CA LYS A 421 -2.25 -12.18 0.62
C LYS A 421 -2.74 -10.90 -0.05
N PRO A 422 -2.32 -10.62 -1.28
CA PRO A 422 -2.76 -9.39 -1.94
C PRO A 422 -4.26 -9.41 -2.19
N ASP A 423 -4.95 -8.37 -1.71
CA ASP A 423 -6.38 -8.13 -1.84
C ASP A 423 -6.67 -7.24 -3.05
N ILE A 424 -7.90 -7.31 -3.59
CA ILE A 424 -8.30 -6.48 -4.73
C ILE A 424 -9.05 -5.25 -4.23
N VAL A 425 -8.63 -4.08 -4.72
CA VAL A 425 -9.27 -2.79 -4.44
C VAL A 425 -9.65 -2.11 -5.76
N THR A 426 -10.92 -1.72 -5.95
CA THR A 426 -11.39 -1.06 -7.19
C THR A 426 -12.02 0.30 -6.94
N ALA A 427 -11.73 1.29 -7.79
CA ALA A 427 -12.49 2.54 -7.86
C ALA A 427 -13.69 2.38 -8.80
N ASN A 428 -14.90 2.61 -8.26
CA ASN A 428 -16.16 2.41 -8.96
C ASN A 428 -16.77 3.76 -9.34
N TRP A 429 -16.57 4.14 -10.60
CA TRP A 429 -16.80 5.49 -11.10
C TRP A 429 -18.26 5.92 -11.00
N SER A 430 -19.24 5.04 -11.25
CA SER A 430 -20.66 5.46 -11.21
C SER A 430 -21.33 5.28 -9.85
N SER A 431 -20.74 4.50 -8.93
CA SER A 431 -21.30 4.30 -7.59
C SER A 431 -20.63 5.12 -6.50
N ASN A 432 -19.68 5.99 -6.85
CA ASN A 432 -18.93 6.86 -5.91
C ASN A 432 -18.36 6.07 -4.74
N SER A 433 -17.75 4.93 -5.06
CA SER A 433 -17.32 3.98 -4.06
C SER A 433 -16.01 3.28 -4.41
N SER A 434 -15.32 2.78 -3.40
CA SER A 434 -14.28 1.78 -3.52
C SER A 434 -14.80 0.41 -3.09
N SER A 435 -14.45 -0.65 -3.82
CA SER A 435 -14.73 -2.03 -3.42
C SER A 435 -13.45 -2.72 -2.98
N ILE A 436 -13.50 -3.44 -1.86
CA ILE A 436 -12.41 -4.25 -1.32
C ILE A 436 -12.84 -5.71 -1.29
N LEU A 437 -12.06 -6.57 -1.91
CA LEU A 437 -12.26 -8.01 -1.95
C LEU A 437 -11.06 -8.64 -1.28
N LEU A 438 -11.28 -9.14 -0.07
CA LEU A 438 -10.22 -9.79 0.69
C LEU A 438 -9.90 -11.17 0.10
N ASN A 439 -8.63 -11.49 0.01
CA ASN A 439 -8.11 -12.71 -0.59
C ASN A 439 -8.13 -13.86 0.43
N VAL A 440 -8.58 -15.03 -0.01
CA VAL A 440 -8.56 -16.25 0.79
C VAL A 440 -7.15 -16.86 0.83
N GLY A 441 -6.35 -16.64 -0.21
CA GLY A 441 -4.94 -17.06 -0.33
C GLY A 441 -4.68 -18.13 -1.38
N ASN A 442 -5.69 -18.48 -2.17
CA ASN A 442 -5.61 -19.44 -3.25
C ASN A 442 -6.08 -18.84 -4.58
N GLY A 443 -6.04 -17.51 -4.71
CA GLY A 443 -6.57 -16.78 -5.85
C GLY A 443 -8.09 -16.66 -5.87
N THR A 444 -8.78 -17.02 -4.77
CA THR A 444 -10.19 -16.74 -4.57
C THR A 444 -10.42 -15.65 -3.55
N PHE A 445 -11.51 -14.89 -3.71
CA PHE A 445 -11.79 -13.70 -2.91
C PHE A 445 -13.15 -13.77 -2.24
N PHE A 446 -13.26 -13.14 -1.07
CA PHE A 446 -14.53 -12.91 -0.39
C PHE A 446 -15.42 -11.94 -1.18
N LEU A 447 -16.69 -11.83 -0.76
CA LEU A 447 -17.58 -10.81 -1.29
C LEU A 447 -17.02 -9.42 -1.01
N GLN A 448 -17.27 -8.49 -1.93
CA GLN A 448 -16.84 -7.11 -1.77
C GLN A 448 -17.40 -6.48 -0.49
N VAL A 449 -16.56 -5.70 0.17
CA VAL A 449 -16.97 -4.65 1.11
C VAL A 449 -16.81 -3.31 0.37
N THR A 450 -17.77 -2.41 0.54
CA THR A 450 -17.80 -1.14 -0.20
C THR A 450 -17.68 0.04 0.74
N TYR A 451 -16.85 1.00 0.39
CA TYR A 451 -16.68 2.26 1.11
C TYR A 451 -17.01 3.43 0.18
N SER A 452 -17.74 4.41 0.70
CA SER A 452 -18.01 5.64 -0.06
C SER A 452 -16.75 6.48 -0.19
N VAL A 453 -16.48 6.96 -1.41
CA VAL A 453 -15.44 7.93 -1.73
C VAL A 453 -16.11 9.18 -2.36
N GLY A 454 -15.34 10.11 -2.89
CA GLY A 454 -15.89 11.28 -3.59
C GLY A 454 -16.53 10.93 -4.94
N ASP A 455 -17.11 11.94 -5.58
CA ASP A 455 -17.84 11.80 -6.85
C ASP A 455 -16.94 11.32 -8.01
N HIS A 456 -17.35 10.23 -8.65
CA HIS A 456 -16.72 9.65 -9.82
C HIS A 456 -15.22 9.34 -9.64
N PRO A 457 -14.85 8.42 -8.73
CA PRO A 457 -13.45 8.06 -8.49
C PRO A 457 -12.84 7.44 -9.75
N ARG A 458 -11.80 8.07 -10.28
CA ARG A 458 -11.19 7.74 -11.58
C ARG A 458 -9.90 6.93 -11.48
N SER A 459 -9.14 7.13 -10.41
CA SER A 459 -7.95 6.33 -10.11
C SER A 459 -8.01 5.83 -8.68
N ILE A 460 -7.33 4.72 -8.42
CA ILE A 460 -7.06 4.22 -7.08
C ILE A 460 -5.58 3.94 -6.90
N ALA A 461 -5.04 4.35 -5.75
CA ALA A 461 -3.73 3.97 -5.28
C ALA A 461 -3.86 3.35 -3.89
N VAL A 462 -2.99 2.39 -3.59
CA VAL A 462 -2.92 1.74 -2.28
C VAL A 462 -1.49 1.86 -1.78
N ALA A 463 -1.32 2.58 -0.67
CA ALA A 463 -0.03 2.88 -0.07
C ALA A 463 -0.26 3.34 1.38
N ASP A 464 0.70 3.10 2.26
CA ASP A 464 0.71 3.73 3.58
C ASP A 464 0.90 5.23 3.38
N VAL A 465 -0.11 6.06 3.69
CA VAL A 465 -0.03 7.53 3.51
C VAL A 465 0.12 8.28 4.83
N ASN A 466 0.09 7.57 5.95
CA ASN A 466 0.19 8.16 7.29
C ASN A 466 1.43 7.65 8.07
N SER A 467 2.25 6.80 7.44
CA SER A 467 3.45 6.16 7.98
C SER A 467 3.19 5.22 9.17
N ASP A 468 2.04 4.55 9.20
CA ASP A 468 1.69 3.58 10.25
C ASP A 468 1.97 2.11 9.88
N ASN A 469 2.53 1.88 8.69
CA ASN A 469 2.80 0.59 8.04
C ASN A 469 1.55 -0.20 7.64
N GLN A 470 0.39 0.43 7.54
CA GLN A 470 -0.80 -0.17 6.96
C GLN A 470 -1.11 0.53 5.63
N PRO A 471 -1.37 -0.22 4.55
CA PRO A 471 -1.66 0.41 3.28
C PRO A 471 -3.07 1.01 3.29
N ASP A 472 -3.13 2.30 3.03
CA ASP A 472 -4.34 3.11 2.92
C ASP A 472 -4.84 3.17 1.48
N ILE A 473 -6.09 3.60 1.28
CA ILE A 473 -6.67 3.79 -0.04
C ILE A 473 -6.74 5.28 -0.37
N VAL A 474 -6.24 5.64 -1.56
CA VAL A 474 -6.36 6.99 -2.13
C VAL A 474 -7.14 6.93 -3.44
N THR A 475 -8.19 7.74 -3.59
CA THR A 475 -8.92 7.90 -4.87
C THR A 475 -8.88 9.33 -5.38
N ALA A 476 -8.74 9.50 -6.70
CA ALA A 476 -8.93 10.79 -7.37
C ALA A 476 -10.38 10.92 -7.84
N ASN A 477 -11.12 11.91 -7.35
CA ASN A 477 -12.56 12.02 -7.55
C ASN A 477 -12.84 12.96 -8.72
N GLU A 478 -13.03 12.44 -9.93
CA GLU A 478 -12.98 13.23 -11.18
C GLU A 478 -14.01 14.38 -11.22
N TRP A 479 -15.19 14.21 -10.62
CA TRP A 479 -16.24 15.23 -10.64
C TRP A 479 -16.32 16.05 -9.36
N GLU A 480 -15.45 15.74 -8.41
CA GLU A 480 -15.10 16.62 -7.29
C GLU A 480 -13.71 17.22 -7.52
N LYS A 481 -13.37 18.30 -6.80
CA LYS A 481 -12.01 18.84 -6.85
C LYS A 481 -11.19 18.24 -5.72
N THR A 482 -11.37 16.94 -5.48
CA THR A 482 -10.87 16.28 -4.27
C THR A 482 -10.17 14.97 -4.59
N ILE A 483 -9.28 14.58 -3.70
CA ILE A 483 -8.90 13.19 -3.51
C ILE A 483 -9.51 12.70 -2.19
N SER A 484 -9.89 11.43 -2.11
CA SER A 484 -10.31 10.78 -0.87
C SER A 484 -9.19 9.91 -0.33
N VAL A 485 -8.93 9.99 0.97
CA VAL A 485 -8.04 9.11 1.72
C VAL A 485 -8.87 8.31 2.72
N LEU A 486 -8.78 6.99 2.64
CA LEU A 486 -9.39 6.05 3.57
C LEU A 486 -8.26 5.38 4.34
N LEU A 487 -8.12 5.73 5.62
CA LEU A 487 -7.08 5.16 6.47
C LEU A 487 -7.45 3.75 6.91
N ASN A 488 -6.54 2.83 6.72
CA ASN A 488 -6.68 1.43 7.10
C ASN A 488 -6.57 1.28 8.62
N THR A 489 -7.39 0.40 9.20
CA THR A 489 -7.36 0.07 10.64
C THR A 489 -6.62 -1.23 10.94
N GLY A 490 -5.97 -1.83 9.94
CA GLY A 490 -5.01 -2.92 10.09
C GLY A 490 -5.57 -4.33 9.94
N ASN A 491 -6.86 -4.43 9.64
CA ASN A 491 -7.60 -5.69 9.51
C ASN A 491 -8.46 -5.73 8.24
N GLY A 492 -8.14 -4.91 7.24
CA GLY A 492 -8.93 -4.78 6.02
C GLY A 492 -10.19 -3.93 6.17
N THR A 493 -10.35 -3.24 7.30
CA THR A 493 -11.37 -2.20 7.47
C THR A 493 -10.79 -0.80 7.38
N PHE A 494 -11.59 0.14 6.89
CA PHE A 494 -11.15 1.49 6.63
C PHE A 494 -12.01 2.52 7.37
N SER A 495 -11.37 3.56 7.84
CA SER A 495 -12.04 4.74 8.39
C SER A 495 -12.85 5.44 7.29
N PRO A 496 -13.89 6.22 7.65
CA PRO A 496 -14.58 7.09 6.71
C PRO A 496 -13.58 7.98 5.96
N GLN A 497 -13.89 8.27 4.69
CA GLN A 497 -13.02 9.09 3.86
C GLN A 497 -12.71 10.45 4.50
N THR A 498 -11.45 10.85 4.40
CA THR A 498 -11.04 12.25 4.55
C THR A 498 -10.75 12.80 3.16
N THR A 499 -11.31 13.96 2.81
CA THR A 499 -11.10 14.57 1.50
C THR A 499 -10.08 15.70 1.57
N TYR A 500 -9.27 15.80 0.52
CA TYR A 500 -8.30 16.89 0.35
C TYR A 500 -8.56 17.57 -0.98
N GLU A 501 -8.63 18.90 -0.97
CA GLU A 501 -8.83 19.69 -2.19
C GLU A 501 -7.59 19.62 -3.08
N VAL A 502 -7.84 19.43 -4.38
CA VAL A 502 -6.87 19.42 -5.48
C VAL A 502 -7.41 20.25 -6.65
N GLY A 503 -6.78 20.17 -7.81
CA GLY A 503 -7.31 20.85 -9.00
C GLY A 503 -8.58 20.17 -9.56
N PRO A 504 -9.32 20.88 -10.44
CA PRO A 504 -10.51 20.33 -11.09
C PRO A 504 -10.21 19.14 -12.02
N TYR A 505 -11.13 18.19 -12.08
CA TYR A 505 -11.03 16.94 -12.85
C TYR A 505 -9.74 16.16 -12.56
N PRO A 506 -9.51 15.74 -11.29
CA PRO A 506 -8.37 14.92 -10.96
C PRO A 506 -8.53 13.52 -11.58
N LEU A 507 -7.57 13.11 -12.41
CA LEU A 507 -7.66 11.85 -13.17
C LEU A 507 -6.82 10.73 -12.58
N SER A 508 -5.72 11.08 -11.91
CA SER A 508 -4.74 10.13 -11.40
C SER A 508 -4.09 10.69 -10.15
N ALA A 509 -4.00 9.85 -9.12
CA ALA A 509 -3.22 10.09 -7.91
C ALA A 509 -2.11 9.05 -7.77
N ALA A 510 -0.92 9.50 -7.41
CA ALA A 510 0.23 8.67 -7.08
C ALA A 510 0.73 9.02 -5.67
N VAL A 511 1.27 8.03 -4.97
CA VAL A 511 1.83 8.20 -3.63
C VAL A 511 3.33 7.95 -3.69
N ALA A 512 4.13 8.92 -3.26
CA ALA A 512 5.59 8.83 -3.19
C ALA A 512 6.14 9.96 -2.33
N ASP A 513 7.28 9.76 -1.68
CA ASP A 513 8.05 10.86 -1.10
C ASP A 513 8.66 11.69 -2.24
N VAL A 514 8.18 12.92 -2.44
CA VAL A 514 8.66 13.82 -3.51
C VAL A 514 9.58 14.92 -2.99
N ASN A 515 9.77 15.02 -1.68
CA ASN A 515 10.55 16.07 -1.04
C ASN A 515 11.79 15.54 -0.28
N SER A 516 11.96 14.21 -0.23
CA SER A 516 13.00 13.47 0.48
C SER A 516 12.95 13.55 2.02
N ASP A 517 11.76 13.68 2.61
CA ASP A 517 11.57 13.67 4.08
C ASP A 517 11.23 12.27 4.64
N ASN A 518 11.18 11.26 3.78
CA ASN A 518 10.76 9.88 4.05
C ASN A 518 9.30 9.74 4.49
N LYS A 519 8.45 10.72 4.16
CA LYS A 519 7.01 10.62 4.31
C LYS A 519 6.34 10.55 2.93
N PRO A 520 5.37 9.67 2.74
CA PRO A 520 4.64 9.56 1.49
C PRO A 520 3.78 10.80 1.21
N ASP A 521 4.08 11.50 0.13
CA ASP A 521 3.26 12.59 -0.40
C ASP A 521 2.26 12.07 -1.44
N ILE A 522 1.21 12.86 -1.72
CA ILE A 522 0.22 12.54 -2.76
C ILE A 522 0.35 13.54 -3.90
N VAL A 523 0.59 13.04 -5.11
CA VAL A 523 0.67 13.84 -6.34
C VAL A 523 -0.55 13.54 -7.21
N THR A 524 -1.24 14.57 -7.71
CA THR A 524 -2.48 14.41 -8.50
C THR A 524 -2.42 15.19 -9.80
N ALA A 525 -2.75 14.53 -10.91
CA ALA A 525 -2.89 15.16 -12.22
C ALA A 525 -4.30 15.72 -12.44
N ASN A 526 -4.41 17.03 -12.66
CA ASN A 526 -5.69 17.75 -12.78
C ASN A 526 -5.95 18.15 -14.23
N GLN A 527 -6.86 17.44 -14.90
CA GLN A 527 -7.19 17.70 -16.31
C GLN A 527 -7.86 19.06 -16.49
N GLY A 528 -8.73 19.46 -15.56
CA GLY A 528 -9.57 20.65 -15.69
C GLY A 528 -8.79 21.96 -15.69
N SER A 529 -7.60 21.96 -15.08
CA SER A 529 -6.76 23.14 -14.94
C SER A 529 -5.39 23.00 -15.62
N ASN A 530 -5.07 21.85 -16.20
CA ASN A 530 -3.73 21.53 -16.73
C ASN A 530 -2.64 21.72 -15.67
N THR A 531 -2.89 21.25 -14.44
CA THR A 531 -1.94 21.39 -13.31
C THR A 531 -1.68 20.05 -12.62
N VAL A 532 -0.66 20.02 -11.79
CA VAL A 532 -0.41 18.94 -10.83
C VAL A 532 -0.58 19.52 -9.42
N SER A 533 -1.31 18.81 -8.56
CA SER A 533 -1.40 19.09 -7.12
C SER A 533 -0.40 18.21 -6.38
N VAL A 534 0.24 18.76 -5.34
CA VAL A 534 1.13 18.03 -4.44
C VAL A 534 0.66 18.28 -3.01
N LEU A 535 0.24 17.23 -2.32
CA LEU A 535 -0.12 17.23 -0.91
C LEU A 535 1.04 16.64 -0.12
N LEU A 536 1.72 17.48 0.65
CA LEU A 536 2.86 17.06 1.46
C LEU A 536 2.42 16.54 2.81
N GLN A 537 2.93 15.39 3.22
CA GLN A 537 2.69 14.87 4.55
C GLN A 537 3.58 15.59 5.57
N CYS A 538 2.99 16.14 6.63
CA CYS A 538 3.70 16.97 7.62
C CYS A 538 4.27 16.17 8.79
#